data_AF-A0A7W5CAG7-F1
#
_entry.id   AF-A0A7W5CAG7-F1
#
_cell.length_a   1.000
_cell.length_b   1.000
_cell.length_c   1.000
_cell.angle_alpha   90.00
_cell.angle_beta   90.00
_cell.angle_gamma   90.00
#
_symmetry.space_group_name_H-M   'P 1'
#
loop_
_entity.id
_entity.type
_entity.pdbx_description
1 polymer ?
#
loop_
_entity_poly.entity_id
_entity_poly.type
_entity_poly.pdbx_seq_one_letter_code
_entity_poly.pdbx_strand_id
1 'polypeptide(L)'
;MNRKDEAEAWISKFEGKLQRIRDQIDINIAEGTTSITFILYEGEILLGGKGGTLGKLIYEDYGFKMPEQFEKYADGGSVISLEEFVNKPADYFFTQMTDEEMAQMMELFQEPVYQAIPAIKENRIINVTRDKWNYGPYLVDEAVDALIEQVAKAHK
;
A
#
# COMPACT_ATOMS: atom_id res chain seq x y z
N MET A 1 -21.15 -13.46 22.92
CA MET A 1 -20.20 -12.72 23.78
C MET A 1 -18.75 -13.22 23.68
N ASN A 2 -18.36 -14.07 22.71
CA ASN A 2 -16.98 -14.58 22.59
C ASN A 2 -16.14 -14.01 21.41
N ARG A 3 -16.62 -12.98 20.70
CA ARG A 3 -15.89 -12.40 19.55
C ARG A 3 -14.96 -11.25 19.93
N LYS A 4 -14.96 -10.79 21.18
CA LYS A 4 -14.13 -9.66 21.64
C LYS A 4 -12.71 -10.12 21.99
N ASP A 5 -12.56 -11.19 22.75
CA ASP A 5 -11.25 -11.68 23.18
C ASP A 5 -10.44 -12.24 22.00
N GLU A 6 -11.11 -12.91 21.05
CA GLU A 6 -10.48 -13.36 19.79
C GLU A 6 -10.07 -12.18 18.90
N ALA A 7 -10.84 -11.08 18.90
CA ALA A 7 -10.49 -9.86 18.18
C ALA A 7 -9.34 -9.09 18.84
N GLU A 8 -9.27 -9.02 20.17
CA GLU A 8 -8.19 -8.36 20.91
C GLU A 8 -6.87 -9.14 20.81
N ALA A 9 -6.92 -10.48 20.90
CA ALA A 9 -5.75 -11.32 20.66
C ALA A 9 -5.25 -11.24 19.21
N TRP A 10 -6.18 -11.09 18.26
CA TRP A 10 -5.86 -10.85 16.85
C TRP A 10 -5.20 -9.47 16.64
N ILE A 11 -5.75 -8.41 17.23
CA ILE A 11 -5.18 -7.05 17.20
C ILE A 11 -3.77 -7.05 17.81
N SER A 12 -3.57 -7.65 18.99
CA SER A 12 -2.24 -7.72 19.62
C SER A 12 -1.22 -8.51 18.81
N LYS A 13 -1.65 -9.60 18.16
CA LYS A 13 -0.77 -10.40 17.27
C LYS A 13 -0.44 -9.64 16.00
N PHE A 14 -1.36 -8.86 15.47
CA PHE A 14 -1.17 -8.00 14.31
C PHE A 14 -0.23 -6.84 14.64
N GLU A 15 -0.46 -6.11 15.73
CA GLU A 15 0.45 -5.07 16.24
C GLU A 15 1.86 -5.61 16.50
N GLY A 16 1.98 -6.78 17.12
CA GLY A 16 3.26 -7.43 17.37
C GLY A 16 4.01 -7.83 16.09
N LYS A 17 3.31 -8.05 14.97
CA LYS A 17 3.96 -8.27 13.67
C LYS A 17 4.28 -6.98 12.96
N LEU A 18 3.37 -6.01 12.94
CA LEU A 18 3.69 -4.66 12.45
C LEU A 18 4.93 -4.10 13.12
N GLN A 19 5.11 -4.37 14.41
CA GLN A 19 6.30 -4.01 15.16
C GLN A 19 7.54 -4.78 14.70
N ARG A 20 7.45 -6.09 14.44
CA ARG A 20 8.55 -6.85 13.80
C ARG A 20 8.87 -6.37 12.40
N ILE A 21 7.87 -5.93 11.64
CA ILE A 21 8.12 -5.30 10.36
C ILE A 21 8.90 -4.02 10.59
N ARG A 22 8.44 -3.11 11.47
CA ARG A 22 9.19 -1.88 11.81
C ARG A 22 10.61 -2.16 12.32
N ASP A 23 10.81 -3.27 13.04
CA ASP A 23 12.11 -3.67 13.58
C ASP A 23 13.02 -4.34 12.53
N GLN A 24 12.46 -5.04 11.52
CA GLN A 24 13.22 -5.70 10.45
C GLN A 24 13.39 -4.84 9.20
N ILE A 25 12.37 -4.02 8.93
CA ILE A 25 12.35 -2.91 8.00
C ILE A 25 12.99 -1.73 8.74
N ASP A 26 14.31 -1.80 8.91
CA ASP A 26 15.13 -0.60 9.09
C ASP A 26 15.23 0.14 7.75
N ILE A 27 14.07 0.38 7.08
CA ILE A 27 14.03 1.34 5.98
C ILE A 27 14.15 2.68 6.67
N ASN A 28 15.30 3.30 6.48
CA ASN A 28 15.47 4.70 6.74
C ASN A 28 14.63 5.48 5.70
N ILE A 29 13.31 5.52 5.90
CA ILE A 29 12.39 6.30 5.08
C ILE A 29 12.78 7.75 5.32
N ALA A 30 13.29 8.40 4.28
CA ALA A 30 13.69 9.79 4.39
C ALA A 30 12.50 10.61 4.87
N GLU A 31 12.73 11.52 5.81
CA GLU A 31 11.65 12.36 6.32
C GLU A 31 10.94 13.08 5.17
N GLY A 32 9.64 12.83 5.02
CA GLY A 32 8.84 13.42 3.95
C GLY A 32 8.66 12.57 2.69
N THR A 33 9.18 11.34 2.64
CA THR A 33 8.81 10.39 1.57
C THR A 33 7.30 10.22 1.51
N THR A 34 6.76 10.30 0.28
CA THR A 34 5.34 10.24 0.03
C THR A 34 4.88 8.87 -0.45
N SER A 35 3.65 8.51 -0.14
CA SER A 35 3.01 7.32 -0.68
C SER A 35 1.53 7.53 -0.96
N ILE A 36 0.98 6.74 -1.88
CA ILE A 36 -0.47 6.57 -2.02
C ILE A 36 -0.84 5.11 -1.90
N THR A 37 -2.05 4.87 -1.39
CA THR A 37 -2.71 3.56 -1.39
C THR A 37 -3.79 3.57 -2.45
N PHE A 38 -3.86 2.58 -3.36
CA PHE A 38 -4.95 2.50 -4.33
C PHE A 38 -5.24 1.06 -4.78
N ILE A 39 -6.39 0.86 -5.45
CA ILE A 39 -6.69 -0.35 -6.21
C ILE A 39 -7.12 0.02 -7.63
N LEU A 40 -6.97 -0.90 -8.58
CA LEU A 40 -7.54 -0.78 -9.91
C LEU A 40 -8.89 -1.51 -9.94
N TYR A 41 -9.96 -0.81 -10.32
CA TYR A 41 -11.29 -1.39 -10.43
C TYR A 41 -11.94 -0.90 -11.72
N GLU A 42 -12.32 -1.82 -12.60
CA GLU A 42 -12.92 -1.51 -13.92
C GLU A 42 -12.12 -0.48 -14.76
N GLY A 43 -10.80 -0.45 -14.60
CA GLY A 43 -9.90 0.48 -15.28
C GLY A 43 -9.78 1.85 -14.60
N GLU A 44 -10.48 2.08 -13.49
CA GLU A 44 -10.38 3.29 -12.67
C GLU A 44 -9.42 3.08 -11.49
N ILE A 45 -8.73 4.16 -11.10
CA ILE A 45 -7.84 4.17 -9.95
C ILE A 45 -8.63 4.65 -8.72
N LEU A 46 -8.89 3.71 -7.81
CA LEU A 46 -9.55 4.00 -6.54
C LEU A 46 -8.49 4.28 -5.48
N LEU A 47 -8.29 5.56 -5.16
CA LEU A 47 -7.38 6.00 -4.12
C LEU A 47 -8.00 5.71 -2.73
N GLY A 48 -7.22 5.09 -1.85
CA GLY A 48 -7.53 4.91 -0.44
C GLY A 48 -7.06 6.08 0.43
N GLY A 49 -7.90 6.48 1.39
CA GLY A 49 -7.58 7.50 2.39
C GLY A 49 -6.76 6.96 3.57
N LYS A 50 -6.38 7.86 4.48
CA LYS A 50 -5.60 7.54 5.71
C LYS A 50 -6.36 6.61 6.67
N GLY A 51 -7.69 6.68 6.69
CA GLY A 51 -8.55 5.75 7.44
C GLY A 51 -8.83 4.41 6.73
N GLY A 52 -8.31 4.21 5.52
CA GLY A 52 -8.53 2.98 4.74
C GLY A 52 -7.77 1.78 5.29
N THR A 53 -8.03 0.60 4.72
CA THR A 53 -7.50 -0.70 5.17
C THR A 53 -5.98 -0.72 5.40
N LEU A 54 -5.21 -0.04 4.55
CA LEU A 54 -3.74 0.09 4.69
C LEU A 54 -3.32 1.45 5.26
N GLY A 55 -4.23 2.42 5.37
CA GLY A 55 -3.89 3.81 5.64
C GLY A 55 -3.17 4.00 6.98
N LYS A 56 -3.68 3.40 8.06
CA LYS A 56 -3.02 3.47 9.38
C LYS A 56 -1.59 2.92 9.33
N LEU A 57 -1.41 1.76 8.70
CA LEU A 57 -0.10 1.13 8.55
C LEU A 57 0.88 2.01 7.76
N ILE A 58 0.42 2.59 6.66
CA ILE A 58 1.30 3.36 5.78
C ILE A 58 1.63 4.74 6.37
N TYR A 59 0.62 5.47 6.85
CA TYR A 59 0.79 6.87 7.25
C TYR A 59 1.12 7.08 8.73
N GLU A 60 0.59 6.25 9.65
CA GLU A 60 0.87 6.40 11.09
C GLU A 60 2.06 5.53 11.51
N ASP A 61 2.10 4.29 11.03
CA ASP A 61 3.04 3.29 11.54
C ASP A 61 4.40 3.30 10.81
N TYR A 62 4.41 3.46 9.49
CA TYR A 62 5.64 3.64 8.69
C TYR A 62 6.01 5.10 8.47
N GLY A 63 5.10 6.05 8.72
CA GLY A 63 5.39 7.48 8.65
C GLY A 63 5.50 8.05 7.23
N PHE A 64 4.99 7.37 6.21
CA PHE A 64 4.87 7.98 4.89
C PHE A 64 3.92 9.17 4.92
N LYS A 65 4.14 10.15 4.04
CA LYS A 65 3.21 11.28 3.86
C LYS A 65 2.28 11.03 2.69
N MET A 66 1.03 11.44 2.81
CA MET A 66 0.14 11.51 1.65
C MET A 66 0.54 12.76 0.83
N PRO A 67 0.63 12.70 -0.51
CA PRO A 67 0.86 13.89 -1.32
C PRO A 67 -0.25 14.94 -1.08
N GLU A 68 0.13 16.23 -1.00
CA GLU A 68 -0.80 17.33 -0.67
C GLU A 68 -2.07 17.36 -1.55
N GLN A 69 -1.95 17.03 -2.84
CA GLN A 69 -3.09 17.00 -3.75
C GLN A 69 -4.16 15.95 -3.41
N PHE A 70 -3.78 14.93 -2.64
CA PHE A 70 -4.62 13.80 -2.25
C PHE A 70 -5.08 13.89 -0.80
N GLU A 71 -4.59 14.86 -0.02
CA GLU A 71 -5.03 15.13 1.35
C GLU A 71 -6.55 15.42 1.43
N LYS A 72 -7.12 16.01 0.36
CA LYS A 72 -8.59 16.19 0.23
C LYS A 72 -9.38 14.88 0.26
N TYR A 73 -8.74 13.75 -0.04
CA TYR A 73 -9.33 12.40 -0.05
C TYR A 73 -8.86 11.54 1.14
N ALA A 74 -8.18 12.13 2.12
CA ALA A 74 -7.67 11.39 3.26
C ALA A 74 -8.77 10.71 4.09
N ASP A 75 -9.98 11.27 4.11
CA ASP A 75 -11.15 10.77 4.84
C ASP A 75 -12.03 9.87 3.97
N GLY A 76 -11.49 8.70 3.58
CA GLY A 76 -12.25 7.64 2.92
C GLY A 76 -11.87 7.32 1.48
N GLY A 77 -11.04 8.14 0.83
CA GLY A 77 -10.58 7.91 -0.54
C GLY A 77 -11.51 8.46 -1.63
N SER A 78 -11.11 8.29 -2.89
CA SER A 78 -11.88 8.73 -4.07
C SER A 78 -11.40 8.01 -5.33
N VAL A 79 -12.24 7.98 -6.36
CA VAL A 79 -11.75 7.74 -7.73
C VAL A 79 -10.90 8.93 -8.14
N ILE A 80 -9.73 8.70 -8.75
CA ILE A 80 -8.88 9.74 -9.31
C ILE A 80 -8.68 9.56 -10.81
N SER A 81 -8.54 10.67 -11.51
CA SER A 81 -8.22 10.66 -12.94
C SER A 81 -6.77 10.23 -13.20
N LEU A 82 -6.50 9.75 -14.42
CA LEU A 82 -5.13 9.47 -14.88
C LEU A 82 -4.23 10.70 -14.77
N GLU A 83 -4.78 11.89 -15.08
CA GLU A 83 -4.04 13.14 -14.98
C GLU A 83 -3.63 13.44 -13.53
N GLU A 84 -4.52 13.26 -12.56
CA GLU A 84 -4.19 13.40 -11.13
C GLU A 84 -3.14 12.37 -10.68
N PHE A 85 -3.19 11.15 -11.22
CA PHE A 85 -2.23 10.09 -10.92
C PHE A 85 -0.82 10.39 -11.45
N VAL A 86 -0.71 11.01 -12.64
CA VAL A 86 0.57 11.26 -13.32
C VAL A 86 1.22 12.60 -12.92
N ASN A 87 0.45 13.67 -12.65
CA ASN A 87 1.00 15.03 -12.52
C ASN A 87 1.89 15.26 -11.28
N LYS A 88 1.68 14.51 -10.20
CA LYS A 88 2.53 14.53 -9.00
C LYS A 88 2.48 13.15 -8.34
N PRO A 89 3.25 12.19 -8.85
CA PRO A 89 3.22 10.84 -8.31
C PRO A 89 3.87 10.80 -6.93
N ALA A 90 3.34 9.96 -6.05
CA ALA A 90 4.01 9.65 -4.80
C ALA A 90 5.30 8.85 -5.05
N ASP A 91 6.20 8.84 -4.07
CA ASP A 91 7.46 8.08 -4.16
C ASP A 91 7.23 6.57 -4.13
N TYR A 92 6.17 6.12 -3.43
CA TYR A 92 5.79 4.72 -3.29
C TYR A 92 4.29 4.50 -3.54
N PHE A 93 4.00 3.38 -4.18
CA PHE A 93 2.65 2.92 -4.44
C PHE A 93 2.35 1.68 -3.60
N PHE A 94 1.33 1.77 -2.77
CA PHE A 94 0.79 0.62 -2.05
C PHE A 94 -0.54 0.22 -2.68
N THR A 95 -0.69 -1.06 -2.97
CA THR A 95 -1.93 -1.60 -3.54
C THR A 95 -2.38 -2.86 -2.82
N GLN A 96 -3.68 -3.14 -2.95
CA GLN A 96 -4.32 -4.32 -2.39
C GLN A 96 -5.08 -5.08 -3.47
N MET A 97 -4.33 -5.58 -4.45
CA MET A 97 -4.85 -6.30 -5.63
C MET A 97 -4.57 -7.80 -5.54
N THR A 98 -5.41 -8.63 -6.14
CA THR A 98 -5.09 -10.05 -6.37
C THR A 98 -3.90 -10.17 -7.34
N ASP A 99 -3.29 -11.35 -7.43
CA ASP A 99 -2.15 -11.55 -8.35
C ASP A 99 -2.56 -11.31 -9.82
N GLU A 100 -3.81 -11.64 -10.18
CA GLU A 100 -4.37 -11.39 -11.50
C GLU A 100 -4.60 -9.89 -11.76
N GLU A 101 -5.21 -9.18 -10.82
CA GLU A 101 -5.41 -7.72 -10.89
C GLU A 101 -4.05 -6.99 -10.96
N MET A 102 -3.06 -7.47 -10.20
CA MET A 102 -1.70 -6.93 -10.21
C MET A 102 -1.03 -7.15 -11.57
N ALA A 103 -1.17 -8.33 -12.18
CA ALA A 103 -0.63 -8.59 -13.51
C ALA A 103 -1.24 -7.66 -14.56
N GLN A 104 -2.57 -7.47 -14.53
CA GLN A 104 -3.27 -6.54 -15.42
C GLN A 104 -2.81 -5.09 -15.22
N MET A 105 -2.62 -4.65 -13.97
CA MET A 105 -2.08 -3.31 -13.69
C MET A 105 -0.64 -3.18 -14.23
N MET A 106 0.21 -4.19 -14.05
CA MET A 106 1.58 -4.14 -14.56
C MET A 106 1.63 -4.06 -16.08
N GLU A 107 0.72 -4.72 -16.80
CA GLU A 107 0.58 -4.57 -18.25
C GLU A 107 0.17 -3.15 -18.62
N LEU A 108 -0.84 -2.58 -17.94
CA LEU A 108 -1.26 -1.20 -18.15
C LEU A 108 -0.11 -0.22 -17.90
N PHE A 109 0.71 -0.47 -16.87
CA PHE A 109 1.84 0.37 -16.50
C PHE A 109 3.01 0.31 -17.50
N GLN A 110 3.00 -0.58 -18.49
CA GLN A 110 3.97 -0.56 -19.59
C GLN A 110 3.73 0.60 -20.57
N GLU A 111 2.52 1.18 -20.59
CA GLU A 111 2.21 2.31 -21.47
C GLU A 111 3.08 3.54 -21.13
N PRO A 112 3.53 4.31 -22.14
CA PRO A 112 4.48 5.42 -21.93
C PRO A 112 4.03 6.48 -20.92
N VAL A 113 2.71 6.68 -20.80
CA VAL A 113 2.13 7.66 -19.87
C VAL A 113 2.39 7.29 -18.40
N TYR A 114 2.40 6.00 -18.07
CA TYR A 114 2.67 5.51 -16.71
C TYR A 114 4.16 5.35 -16.45
N GLN A 115 4.96 5.02 -17.47
CA GLN A 115 6.42 4.94 -17.35
C GLN A 115 7.09 6.29 -17.03
N ALA A 116 6.38 7.40 -17.19
CA ALA A 116 6.80 8.71 -16.70
C ALA A 116 6.77 8.84 -15.17
N ILE A 117 6.05 7.94 -14.48
CA ILE A 117 5.92 7.95 -13.02
C ILE A 117 7.16 7.30 -12.37
N PRO A 118 7.89 8.02 -11.49
CA PRO A 118 9.07 7.48 -10.81
C PRO A 118 8.81 6.20 -10.02
N ALA A 119 7.70 6.11 -9.29
CA ALA A 119 7.36 4.92 -8.51
C ALA A 119 7.22 3.65 -9.37
N ILE A 120 6.72 3.79 -10.60
CA ILE A 120 6.57 2.67 -11.55
C ILE A 120 7.93 2.33 -12.14
N LYS A 121 8.66 3.35 -12.61
CA LYS A 121 9.96 3.20 -13.25
C LYS A 121 11.01 2.57 -12.31
N GLU A 122 10.96 2.93 -11.04
CA GLU A 122 11.89 2.45 -10.00
C GLU A 122 11.36 1.22 -9.26
N ASN A 123 10.28 0.60 -9.75
CA ASN A 123 9.68 -0.60 -9.18
C ASN A 123 9.36 -0.46 -7.66
N ARG A 124 8.87 0.72 -7.27
CA ARG A 124 8.42 1.06 -5.91
C ARG A 124 6.91 0.85 -5.76
N ILE A 125 6.43 -0.23 -6.36
CA ILE A 125 5.04 -0.68 -6.26
C ILE A 125 5.02 -1.89 -5.35
N ILE A 126 4.19 -1.80 -4.33
CA ILE A 126 4.13 -2.74 -3.24
C ILE A 126 2.71 -3.24 -3.15
N ASN A 127 2.51 -4.51 -3.47
CA ASN A 127 1.20 -5.13 -3.38
C ASN A 127 1.06 -5.98 -2.11
N VAL A 128 0.00 -5.72 -1.36
CA VAL A 128 -0.45 -6.54 -0.25
C VAL A 128 -1.68 -7.32 -0.76
N THR A 129 -1.47 -8.52 -1.27
CA THR A 129 -2.53 -9.23 -2.01
C THR A 129 -3.80 -9.41 -1.19
N ARG A 130 -4.94 -9.05 -1.80
CA ARG A 130 -6.27 -9.11 -1.16
C ARG A 130 -6.64 -10.53 -0.75
N ASP A 131 -6.22 -11.52 -1.54
CA ASP A 131 -6.45 -12.94 -1.27
C ASP A 131 -5.76 -13.44 0.00
N LYS A 132 -4.73 -12.73 0.44
CA LYS A 132 -4.05 -13.02 1.70
C LYS A 132 -4.49 -12.10 2.83
N TRP A 133 -4.73 -10.84 2.53
CA TRP A 133 -5.10 -9.85 3.54
C TRP A 133 -6.51 -10.05 4.12
N ASN A 134 -7.48 -10.46 3.29
CA ASN A 134 -8.88 -10.55 3.70
C ASN A 134 -9.29 -11.92 4.28
N TYR A 135 -8.42 -12.94 4.18
CA TYR A 135 -8.76 -14.33 4.53
C TYR A 135 -8.23 -14.79 5.90
N GLY A 136 -7.75 -13.85 6.71
CA GLY A 136 -7.48 -14.06 8.13
C GLY A 136 -6.01 -13.87 8.53
N PRO A 137 -5.73 -13.91 9.85
CA PRO A 137 -4.45 -13.53 10.46
C PRO A 137 -3.21 -14.21 9.89
N TYR A 138 -3.34 -15.42 9.35
CA TYR A 138 -2.19 -16.22 8.92
C TYR A 138 -1.69 -15.82 7.53
N LEU A 139 -2.60 -15.41 6.65
CA LEU A 139 -2.24 -15.02 5.29
C LEU A 139 -1.78 -13.56 5.23
N VAL A 140 -2.28 -12.71 6.13
CA VAL A 140 -1.75 -11.36 6.39
C VAL A 140 -0.25 -11.40 6.68
N ASP A 141 0.24 -12.45 7.38
CA ASP A 141 1.68 -12.64 7.65
C ASP A 141 2.51 -12.80 6.39
N GLU A 142 2.04 -13.64 5.46
CA GLU A 142 2.74 -13.85 4.19
C GLU A 142 2.69 -12.61 3.28
N ALA A 143 1.61 -11.83 3.34
CA ALA A 143 1.49 -10.59 2.58
C ALA A 143 2.45 -9.51 3.12
N VAL A 144 2.63 -9.50 4.44
CA VAL A 144 3.61 -8.67 5.13
C VAL A 144 5.05 -9.09 4.80
N ASP A 145 5.36 -10.38 4.81
CA ASP A 145 6.70 -10.88 4.47
C ASP A 145 7.05 -10.58 3.00
N ALA A 146 6.08 -10.71 2.09
CA ALA A 146 6.23 -10.33 0.69
C ALA A 146 6.47 -8.82 0.52
N LEU A 147 5.80 -8.00 1.33
CA LEU A 147 6.02 -6.55 1.41
C LEU A 147 7.47 -6.24 1.83
N ILE A 148 7.99 -6.92 2.87
CA ILE A 148 9.38 -6.76 3.32
C ILE A 148 10.37 -7.08 2.18
N GLU A 149 10.17 -8.20 1.49
CA GLU A 149 11.05 -8.58 0.37
C GLU A 149 11.02 -7.60 -0.80
N GLN A 150 9.84 -7.07 -1.14
CA GLN A 150 9.68 -6.13 -2.25
C GLN A 150 10.38 -4.81 -1.96
N VAL A 151 10.23 -4.28 -0.74
CA VAL A 151 10.89 -3.03 -0.38
C VAL A 151 12.41 -3.20 -0.31
N ALA A 152 12.90 -4.30 0.25
CA ALA A 152 14.34 -4.60 0.27
C ALA A 152 14.94 -4.70 -1.15
N LYS A 153 14.17 -5.12 -2.15
CA LYS A 153 14.59 -5.16 -3.56
C LYS A 153 14.55 -3.79 -4.24
N ALA A 154 13.62 -2.91 -3.87
CA ALA A 154 13.49 -1.56 -4.44
C ALA A 154 14.59 -0.57 -3.98
N HIS A 155 15.38 -0.93 -2.95
CA HIS A 155 16.47 -0.11 -2.40
C HIS A 155 17.89 -0.58 -2.77
N LYS A 156 18.05 -1.56 -3.66
CA LYS A 156 19.35 -1.96 -4.23
C LYS A 156 19.61 -1.29 -5.56
#